data_AF-A0A2I0MBL0-F1
#
_entry.id   AF-A0A2I0MBL0-F1
#
_cell.length_a   1.000
_cell.length_b   1.000
_cell.length_c   1.000
_cell.angle_alpha   90.00
_cell.angle_beta   90.00
_cell.angle_gamma   90.00
#
_symmetry.space_group_name_H-M   'P 1'
#
loop_
_entity.id
_entity.type
_entity.pdbx_description
1 polymer ?
#
loop_
_entity_poly.entity_id
_entity_poly.type
_entity_poly.pdbx_seq_one_letter_code
_entity_poly.pdbx_strand_id
1 'polypeptide(L)'
;MVKEQVKTHRKAGEECEEEEESDERNPQDQSHHHVEAAFHCRTRENISVEKRTQQELQFYYIPEAERMFHRGSGLNLTSGQYTAPTAGYYTFTATLHIVSGEQRKKERSCRGNRLRVLICVQSRCQHNSNLETVSQLESCGDLFTISVTGVLYMQAGQYASVFVDNAAGFTLTIQSGSDFSAILLGV
;
A
#
# COMPACT_ATOMS: atom_id res chain seq x y z
N MET A 1 59.88 51.56 32.78
CA MET A 1 59.95 50.09 32.94
C MET A 1 58.55 49.56 33.20
N VAL A 2 58.05 48.73 32.27
CA VAL A 2 57.08 47.59 32.42
C VAL A 2 55.73 47.88 33.14
N LYS A 3 54.61 48.04 32.40
CA LYS A 3 53.46 47.09 32.17
C LYS A 3 52.81 46.54 33.46
N GLU A 4 51.48 46.57 33.65
CA GLU A 4 50.47 45.72 32.99
C GLU A 4 49.02 46.11 33.44
N GLN A 5 48.14 46.52 32.52
CA GLN A 5 46.86 45.89 32.03
C GLN A 5 45.75 45.58 33.06
N VAL A 6 44.62 46.32 33.09
CA VAL A 6 43.33 46.21 32.32
C VAL A 6 42.31 45.23 32.93
N LYS A 7 41.14 45.73 33.36
CA LYS A 7 39.82 45.20 32.93
C LYS A 7 38.62 46.09 33.27
N THR A 8 37.92 46.48 32.21
CA THR A 8 36.47 46.69 32.03
C THR A 8 35.68 47.57 32.99
N HIS A 9 35.32 48.75 32.48
CA HIS A 9 34.02 49.39 32.70
C HIS A 9 33.68 50.21 31.45
N ARG A 10 32.48 50.04 30.89
CA ARG A 10 31.67 51.16 30.36
C ARG A 10 30.28 50.70 29.92
N LYS A 11 29.34 51.51 30.38
CA LYS A 11 27.90 51.61 30.10
C LYS A 11 27.72 52.50 28.86
N ALA A 12 26.69 52.29 28.03
CA ALA A 12 25.86 53.36 27.41
C ALA A 12 24.95 52.87 26.27
N GLY A 13 23.75 53.47 26.22
CA GLY A 13 22.88 53.71 25.05
C GLY A 13 21.99 52.54 24.61
N GLU A 14 20.81 52.72 24.01
CA GLU A 14 19.88 53.84 23.79
C GLU A 14 18.65 53.17 23.11
N GLU A 15 17.50 53.86 23.07
CA GLU A 15 16.18 53.40 22.62
C GLU A 15 16.12 52.61 21.31
N CYS A 16 15.19 51.65 21.25
CA CYS A 16 14.29 51.38 20.10
C CYS A 16 13.06 50.63 20.65
N GLU A 17 11.91 51.30 20.67
CA GLU A 17 10.60 50.67 20.85
C GLU A 17 10.36 49.79 19.62
N GLU A 18 10.41 48.47 19.80
CA GLU A 18 9.92 47.53 18.79
C GLU A 18 8.45 47.24 19.13
N GLU A 19 7.59 47.80 18.30
CA GLU A 19 6.14 47.58 18.30
C GLU A 19 5.86 46.08 18.32
N GLU A 20 5.17 45.59 19.37
CA GLU A 20 4.59 44.26 19.36
C GLU A 20 3.50 44.21 18.30
N GLU A 21 3.88 43.87 17.07
CA GLU A 21 2.93 43.49 16.02
C GLU A 21 2.30 42.16 16.46
N SER A 22 1.15 42.28 17.13
CA SER A 22 0.25 41.17 17.42
C SER A 22 -0.23 40.59 16.09
N ASP A 23 0.53 39.65 15.56
CA ASP A 23 0.20 38.86 14.39
C ASP A 23 -0.98 37.94 14.78
N GLU A 24 -2.21 38.49 14.76
CA GLU A 24 -3.46 37.73 14.80
C GLU A 24 -3.48 36.83 13.57
N ARG A 25 -2.79 35.70 13.67
CA ARG A 25 -2.70 34.71 12.62
C ARG A 25 -4.07 34.06 12.49
N ASN A 26 -4.81 34.55 11.50
CA ASN A 26 -6.11 34.06 11.07
C ASN A 26 -6.11 32.50 10.99
N PRO A 27 -7.00 31.75 11.69
CA PRO A 27 -6.92 30.29 11.75
C PRO A 27 -7.40 29.57 10.48
N GLN A 28 -7.56 30.26 9.37
CA GLN A 28 -8.26 29.75 8.19
C GLN A 28 -7.53 30.11 6.91
N ASP A 29 -6.38 29.47 6.65
CA ASP A 29 -6.01 29.06 5.29
C ASP A 29 -4.80 28.11 5.29
N GLN A 30 -5.04 26.84 5.63
CA GLN A 30 -4.14 25.75 5.25
C GLN A 30 -4.97 24.54 4.85
N SER A 31 -5.80 24.69 3.80
CA SER A 31 -6.28 23.52 3.08
C SER A 31 -5.12 22.93 2.28
N HIS A 32 -4.15 22.32 2.97
CA HIS A 32 -3.24 21.39 2.33
C HIS A 32 -4.12 20.32 1.68
N HIS A 33 -4.01 20.15 0.36
CA HIS A 33 -4.65 19.06 -0.36
C HIS A 33 -4.11 17.73 0.19
N HIS A 34 -4.69 17.27 1.28
CA HIS A 34 -4.27 16.07 1.97
C HIS A 34 -5.02 14.88 1.39
N VAL A 35 -4.29 13.84 1.00
CA VAL A 35 -4.87 12.57 0.62
C VAL A 35 -5.64 12.01 1.83
N GLU A 36 -6.97 12.02 1.75
CA GLU A 36 -7.85 11.65 2.86
C GLU A 36 -7.76 10.16 3.22
N ALA A 37 -7.56 9.31 2.21
CA ALA A 37 -7.51 7.88 2.38
C ALA A 37 -6.44 7.25 1.50
N ALA A 38 -5.50 6.57 2.12
CA ALA A 38 -4.43 5.85 1.43
C ALA A 38 -3.82 4.81 2.34
N PHE A 39 -3.42 3.67 1.82
CA PHE A 39 -2.71 2.67 2.60
C PHE A 39 -1.68 1.93 1.75
N HIS A 40 -0.67 1.41 2.43
CA HIS A 40 0.24 0.41 1.92
C HIS A 40 0.42 -0.67 2.98
N CYS A 41 0.17 -1.93 2.62
CA CYS A 41 0.36 -3.08 3.50
C CYS A 41 1.05 -4.23 2.76
N ARG A 42 1.54 -5.20 3.54
CA ARG A 42 2.20 -6.40 3.03
C ARG A 42 1.63 -7.66 3.64
N THR A 43 1.68 -8.77 2.92
CA THR A 43 1.34 -10.10 3.45
C THR A 43 2.29 -10.47 4.58
N ARG A 44 1.76 -10.90 5.72
CA ARG A 44 2.55 -11.22 6.92
C ARG A 44 3.29 -12.55 6.79
N GLU A 45 2.68 -13.52 6.12
CA GLU A 45 3.17 -14.88 5.99
C GLU A 45 2.99 -15.42 4.57
N ASN A 46 3.55 -16.61 4.33
CA ASN A 46 3.40 -17.30 3.06
C ASN A 46 1.98 -17.87 2.95
N ILE A 47 1.29 -17.58 1.86
CA ILE A 47 -0.10 -18.03 1.62
C ILE A 47 -0.08 -19.09 0.52
N SER A 48 -0.50 -20.30 0.85
CA SER A 48 -0.69 -21.37 -0.14
C SER A 48 -2.04 -21.23 -0.83
N VAL A 49 -2.01 -21.15 -2.15
CA VAL A 49 -3.19 -21.12 -3.03
C VAL A 49 -3.30 -22.46 -3.73
N GLU A 50 -4.34 -23.21 -3.39
CA GLU A 50 -4.59 -24.54 -3.94
C GLU A 50 -4.75 -24.55 -5.47
N LYS A 51 -4.56 -25.74 -6.06
CA LYS A 51 -4.72 -25.93 -7.50
C LYS A 51 -6.18 -25.75 -7.92
N ARG A 52 -6.42 -25.07 -9.05
CA ARG A 52 -7.76 -24.83 -9.61
C ARG A 52 -8.71 -24.15 -8.63
N THR A 53 -8.19 -23.27 -7.79
CA THR A 53 -8.99 -22.50 -6.84
C THR A 53 -8.74 -21.00 -7.02
N GLN A 54 -9.74 -20.24 -6.64
CA GLN A 54 -9.61 -18.81 -6.40
C GLN A 54 -9.62 -18.56 -4.90
N GLN A 55 -8.71 -17.71 -4.42
CA GLN A 55 -8.56 -17.42 -3.00
C GLN A 55 -8.37 -15.92 -2.77
N GLU A 56 -9.07 -15.39 -1.78
CA GLU A 56 -8.85 -14.04 -1.25
C GLU A 56 -7.60 -14.03 -0.38
N LEU A 57 -6.72 -13.05 -0.57
CA LEU A 57 -5.54 -12.89 0.25
C LEU A 57 -5.89 -12.19 1.56
N GLN A 58 -5.29 -12.66 2.65
CA GLN A 58 -5.60 -12.27 4.01
C GLN A 58 -4.30 -12.09 4.81
N PHE A 59 -4.41 -11.62 6.06
CA PHE A 59 -3.30 -11.49 7.00
C PHE A 59 -2.19 -10.55 6.52
N TYR A 60 -2.54 -9.26 6.47
CA TYR A 60 -1.63 -8.17 6.16
C TYR A 60 -1.05 -7.53 7.42
N TYR A 61 0.02 -6.75 7.24
CA TYR A 61 0.55 -5.82 8.23
C TYR A 61 1.01 -4.53 7.54
N ILE A 62 1.12 -3.44 8.30
CA ILE A 62 1.72 -2.19 7.83
C ILE A 62 3.17 -2.16 8.29
N PRO A 63 4.15 -2.13 7.37
CA PRO A 63 5.57 -2.00 7.73
C PRO A 63 5.88 -0.63 8.37
N GLU A 64 5.97 -0.59 9.70
CA GLU A 64 6.26 0.65 10.46
C GLU A 64 7.66 1.21 10.15
N ALA A 65 8.65 0.34 9.92
CA ALA A 65 10.03 0.73 9.69
C ALA A 65 10.26 1.46 8.35
N GLU A 66 9.37 1.29 7.37
CA GLU A 66 9.56 1.77 6.00
C GLU A 66 8.84 3.11 5.72
N ARG A 67 8.30 3.77 6.76
CA ARG A 67 7.50 5.00 6.62
C ARG A 67 6.36 4.85 5.60
N MET A 68 5.79 3.65 5.52
CA MET A 68 4.66 3.39 4.65
C MET A 68 3.44 4.19 5.11
N PHE A 69 2.69 4.71 4.15
CA PHE A 69 1.55 5.56 4.44
C PHE A 69 0.34 4.70 4.81
N HIS A 70 -0.35 5.14 5.87
CA HIS A 70 -1.68 4.67 6.23
C HIS A 70 -2.49 5.88 6.69
N ARG A 71 -3.58 6.15 6.00
CA ARG A 71 -4.50 7.28 6.19
C ARG A 71 -5.93 6.79 5.99
N GLY A 72 -6.82 7.20 6.90
CA GLY A 72 -8.20 6.73 6.95
C GLY A 72 -8.38 5.46 7.78
N SER A 73 -9.64 4.99 7.88
CA SER A 73 -10.08 3.89 8.76
C SER A 73 -10.58 2.65 8.01
N GLY A 74 -10.31 2.56 6.70
CA GLY A 74 -10.91 1.55 5.82
C GLY A 74 -10.24 0.17 5.83
N LEU A 75 -8.97 0.08 6.23
CA LEU A 75 -8.18 -1.15 6.05
C LEU A 75 -8.36 -2.13 7.21
N ASN A 76 -8.84 -3.34 6.92
CA ASN A 76 -8.85 -4.46 7.85
C ASN A 76 -7.69 -5.42 7.53
N LEU A 77 -6.64 -5.37 8.35
CA LEU A 77 -5.42 -6.17 8.16
C LEU A 77 -5.63 -7.67 8.26
N THR A 78 -6.60 -8.14 9.05
CA THR A 78 -6.86 -9.58 9.19
C THR A 78 -7.53 -10.13 7.94
N SER A 79 -8.62 -9.48 7.50
CA SER A 79 -9.38 -9.92 6.32
C SER A 79 -8.74 -9.54 4.98
N GLY A 80 -7.81 -8.58 4.96
CA GLY A 80 -7.24 -8.03 3.72
C GLY A 80 -8.17 -7.09 2.96
N GLN A 81 -9.34 -6.77 3.52
CA GLN A 81 -10.34 -5.93 2.88
C GLN A 81 -10.11 -4.45 3.20
N TYR A 82 -10.13 -3.62 2.17
CA TYR A 82 -10.15 -2.17 2.30
C TYR A 82 -11.55 -1.64 2.01
N THR A 83 -12.22 -1.11 3.03
CA THR A 83 -13.53 -0.47 2.93
C THR A 83 -13.36 1.02 2.63
N ALA A 84 -13.91 1.49 1.52
CA ALA A 84 -13.82 2.89 1.12
C ALA A 84 -14.55 3.78 2.14
N PRO A 85 -13.85 4.72 2.84
CA PRO A 85 -14.49 5.61 3.80
C PRO A 85 -15.39 6.65 3.12
N THR A 86 -15.05 7.04 1.89
CA THR A 86 -15.76 8.04 1.08
C THR A 86 -15.97 7.45 -0.32
N ALA A 87 -16.97 7.94 -1.06
CA ALA A 87 -17.14 7.56 -2.46
C ALA A 87 -16.13 8.32 -3.34
N GLY A 88 -15.51 7.65 -4.32
CA GLY A 88 -14.55 8.30 -5.21
C GLY A 88 -13.71 7.33 -6.05
N TYR A 89 -12.74 7.88 -6.77
CA TYR A 89 -11.79 7.12 -7.58
C TYR A 89 -10.55 6.77 -6.77
N TYR A 90 -10.29 5.47 -6.63
CA TYR A 90 -9.14 4.94 -5.92
C TYR A 90 -8.19 4.28 -6.91
N THR A 91 -6.91 4.63 -6.87
CA THR A 91 -5.88 3.82 -7.52
C THR A 91 -5.51 2.68 -6.59
N PHE A 92 -5.53 1.45 -7.10
CA PHE A 92 -5.10 0.26 -6.38
C PHE A 92 -3.87 -0.32 -7.05
N THR A 93 -2.99 -0.91 -6.25
CA THR A 93 -1.85 -1.71 -6.72
C THR A 93 -1.68 -2.94 -5.84
N ALA A 94 -1.50 -4.10 -6.45
CA ALA A 94 -1.06 -5.31 -5.76
C ALA A 94 0.13 -5.91 -6.50
N THR A 95 1.21 -6.18 -5.78
CA THR A 95 2.43 -6.79 -6.32
C THR A 95 2.72 -8.05 -5.53
N LEU A 96 2.56 -9.20 -6.18
CA LEU A 96 2.69 -10.50 -5.54
C LEU A 96 3.97 -11.20 -5.98
N HIS A 97 4.71 -11.70 -5.00
CA HIS A 97 5.87 -12.56 -5.20
C HIS A 97 5.43 -14.01 -5.06
N ILE A 98 5.57 -14.80 -6.11
CA ILE A 98 4.94 -16.12 -6.20
C ILE A 98 5.99 -17.16 -6.50
N VAL A 99 5.95 -18.25 -5.73
CA VAL A 99 6.76 -19.45 -5.95
C VAL A 99 5.82 -20.57 -6.35
N SER A 100 6.10 -21.15 -7.52
CA SER A 100 5.42 -22.35 -7.97
C SER A 100 5.93 -23.56 -7.18
N GLY A 101 5.04 -24.34 -6.56
CA GLY A 101 5.41 -25.52 -5.77
C GLY A 101 6.26 -26.54 -6.55
N GLU A 102 7.23 -27.14 -5.86
CA GLU A 102 8.17 -28.10 -6.44
C GLU A 102 7.47 -29.40 -6.87
N GLN A 103 7.57 -29.71 -8.17
CA GLN A 103 6.98 -30.91 -8.77
C GLN A 103 7.80 -32.16 -8.36
N ARG A 104 7.39 -32.84 -7.29
CA ARG A 104 7.99 -34.15 -6.92
C ARG A 104 7.68 -35.30 -7.89
N LYS A 105 6.91 -35.08 -8.97
CA LYS A 105 6.60 -36.13 -9.96
C LYS A 105 6.72 -35.64 -11.40
N LYS A 106 7.38 -36.48 -12.19
CA LYS A 106 8.00 -36.29 -13.52
C LYS A 106 7.06 -35.99 -14.70
N GLU A 107 5.86 -35.43 -14.53
CA GLU A 107 4.85 -35.48 -15.61
C GLU A 107 3.78 -34.38 -15.67
N ARG A 108 4.03 -33.18 -15.12
CA ARG A 108 3.12 -32.04 -15.33
C ARG A 108 3.91 -30.83 -15.79
N SER A 109 3.73 -30.42 -17.05
CA SER A 109 4.31 -29.19 -17.56
C SER A 109 3.62 -27.99 -16.93
N CYS A 110 4.41 -27.08 -16.38
CA CYS A 110 3.92 -25.82 -15.82
C CYS A 110 3.55 -24.85 -16.95
N ARG A 111 4.14 -25.06 -18.13
CA ARG A 111 3.82 -24.42 -19.39
C ARG A 111 2.32 -24.47 -19.70
N GLY A 112 1.76 -23.30 -19.95
CA GLY A 112 0.37 -23.11 -20.36
C GLY A 112 -0.63 -22.99 -19.22
N ASN A 113 -0.20 -23.10 -17.95
CA ASN A 113 -1.09 -22.80 -16.83
C ASN A 113 -1.23 -21.29 -16.66
N ARG A 114 -2.48 -20.84 -16.49
CA ARG A 114 -2.83 -19.43 -16.34
C ARG A 114 -2.94 -19.09 -14.86
N LEU A 115 -2.32 -17.99 -14.46
CA LEU A 115 -2.50 -17.36 -13.17
C LEU A 115 -3.18 -16.01 -13.39
N ARG A 116 -4.17 -15.69 -12.56
CA ARG A 116 -4.79 -14.37 -12.57
C ARG A 116 -4.71 -13.77 -11.17
N VAL A 117 -4.31 -12.51 -11.10
CA VAL A 117 -4.36 -11.71 -9.88
C VAL A 117 -5.39 -10.63 -10.11
N LEU A 118 -6.34 -10.52 -9.21
CA LEU A 118 -7.48 -9.65 -9.33
C LEU A 118 -7.63 -8.76 -8.09
N ILE A 119 -8.13 -7.54 -8.29
CA ILE A 119 -8.61 -6.69 -7.20
C ILE A 119 -10.09 -6.49 -7.45
N CYS A 120 -10.93 -6.98 -6.53
CA CYS A 120 -12.37 -7.07 -6.75
C CYS A 120 -13.14 -6.24 -5.73
N VAL A 121 -14.15 -5.51 -6.20
CA VAL A 121 -15.08 -4.77 -5.34
C VAL A 121 -16.19 -5.71 -4.86
N GLN A 122 -16.44 -5.75 -3.55
CA GLN A 122 -17.45 -6.62 -2.91
C GLN A 122 -17.31 -8.11 -3.27
N SER A 123 -16.08 -8.61 -3.45
CA SER A 123 -15.80 -9.97 -3.93
C SER A 123 -16.39 -10.30 -5.31
N ARG A 124 -16.81 -9.29 -6.10
CA ARG A 124 -17.38 -9.47 -7.45
C ARG A 124 -16.28 -9.34 -8.49
N CYS A 125 -15.56 -10.44 -8.73
CA CYS A 125 -14.51 -10.52 -9.74
C CYS A 125 -15.04 -10.72 -11.18
N GLN A 126 -16.25 -10.22 -11.47
CA GLN A 126 -16.93 -10.34 -12.77
C GLN A 126 -17.54 -8.96 -13.13
N HIS A 127 -17.91 -8.74 -14.38
CA HIS A 127 -18.64 -7.54 -14.83
C HIS A 127 -17.95 -6.19 -14.59
N ASN A 128 -16.78 -5.95 -15.19
CA ASN A 128 -16.06 -4.64 -15.21
C ASN A 128 -15.85 -3.96 -13.85
N SER A 129 -15.98 -4.72 -12.75
CA SER A 129 -15.89 -4.23 -11.36
C SER A 129 -14.64 -4.76 -10.65
N ASN A 130 -13.61 -5.08 -11.44
CA ASN A 130 -12.33 -5.56 -10.95
C ASN A 130 -11.19 -5.07 -11.84
N LEU A 131 -9.99 -5.10 -11.27
CA LEU A 131 -8.74 -5.02 -12.01
C LEU A 131 -8.20 -6.45 -12.13
N GLU A 132 -7.62 -6.80 -13.27
CA GLU A 132 -6.97 -8.09 -13.45
C GLU A 132 -5.66 -7.99 -14.21
N THR A 133 -4.68 -8.80 -13.79
CA THR A 133 -3.50 -9.12 -14.57
C THR A 133 -3.44 -10.64 -14.73
N VAL A 134 -3.08 -11.07 -15.94
CA VAL A 134 -2.94 -12.48 -16.30
C VAL A 134 -1.47 -12.77 -16.56
N SER A 135 -0.96 -13.84 -15.96
CA SER A 135 0.37 -14.38 -16.28
C SER A 135 0.28 -15.83 -16.72
N GLN A 136 1.16 -16.21 -17.64
CA GLN A 136 1.38 -17.62 -17.98
C GLN A 136 2.58 -18.13 -17.23
N LEU A 137 2.43 -19.30 -16.62
CA LEU A 137 3.53 -19.92 -15.90
C LEU A 137 4.43 -20.67 -16.88
N GLU A 138 5.67 -20.19 -17.03
CA GLU A 138 6.62 -20.75 -17.99
C GLU A 138 7.51 -21.84 -17.38
N SER A 139 7.87 -21.66 -16.12
CA SER A 139 8.79 -22.51 -15.36
C SER A 139 8.23 -22.81 -13.98
N CYS A 140 8.52 -24.01 -13.48
CA CYS A 140 8.14 -24.44 -12.13
C CYS A 140 9.34 -24.33 -11.19
N GLY A 141 9.10 -23.87 -9.96
CA GLY A 141 10.14 -23.69 -8.95
C GLY A 141 10.81 -22.31 -8.99
N ASP A 142 10.55 -21.49 -10.01
CA ASP A 142 11.07 -20.13 -10.07
C ASP A 142 10.19 -19.17 -9.26
N LEU A 143 10.87 -18.22 -8.60
CA LEU A 143 10.23 -17.04 -8.03
C LEU A 143 9.93 -16.07 -9.16
N PHE A 144 8.67 -15.66 -9.29
CA PHE A 144 8.27 -14.62 -10.23
C PHE A 144 7.39 -13.59 -9.54
N THR A 145 7.31 -12.41 -10.15
CA THR A 145 6.50 -11.30 -9.65
C THR A 145 5.41 -10.99 -10.65
N ILE A 146 4.19 -10.80 -10.15
CA ILE A 146 3.05 -10.33 -10.93
C ILE A 146 2.46 -9.11 -10.23
N SER A 147 2.13 -8.08 -11.01
CA SER A 147 1.51 -6.87 -10.49
C SER A 147 0.23 -6.54 -11.23
N VAL A 148 -0.73 -5.98 -10.49
CA VAL A 148 -1.96 -5.40 -11.03
C VAL A 148 -2.08 -3.99 -10.48
N THR A 149 -2.28 -3.02 -11.37
CA THR A 149 -2.44 -1.61 -11.05
C THR A 149 -3.55 -1.03 -11.89
N GLY A 150 -4.40 -0.20 -11.28
CA GLY A 150 -5.48 0.46 -12.00
C GLY A 150 -6.36 1.29 -11.08
N VAL A 151 -7.37 1.92 -11.66
CA VAL A 151 -8.31 2.80 -10.94
C VAL A 151 -9.68 2.15 -10.88
N LEU A 152 -10.28 2.15 -9.70
CA LEU A 152 -11.66 1.71 -9.46
C LEU A 152 -12.45 2.82 -8.78
N TYR A 153 -13.68 3.04 -9.22
CA TYR A 153 -14.62 3.86 -8.47
C TYR A 153 -15.23 3.01 -7.35
N MET A 154 -15.18 3.53 -6.13
CA MET A 154 -15.73 2.89 -4.94
C MET A 154 -16.83 3.78 -4.38
N GLN A 155 -17.96 3.19 -4.00
CA GLN A 155 -18.95 3.85 -3.15
C GLN A 155 -18.52 3.74 -1.68
N ALA A 156 -18.93 4.70 -0.85
CA ALA A 156 -18.68 4.65 0.58
C ALA A 156 -19.25 3.34 1.17
N GLY A 157 -18.43 2.63 1.95
CA GLY A 157 -18.78 1.34 2.55
C GLY A 157 -18.59 0.12 1.63
N GLN A 158 -18.24 0.30 0.35
CA GLN A 158 -17.78 -0.83 -0.47
C GLN A 158 -16.37 -1.23 -0.08
N TYR A 159 -16.08 -2.53 -0.10
CA TYR A 159 -14.72 -3.02 0.12
C TYR A 159 -14.09 -3.54 -1.16
N ALA A 160 -12.76 -3.44 -1.24
CA ALA A 160 -11.93 -4.07 -2.25
C ALA A 160 -10.91 -5.01 -1.58
N SER A 161 -10.62 -6.13 -2.23
CA SER A 161 -9.61 -7.09 -1.77
C SER A 161 -8.92 -7.78 -2.94
N VAL A 162 -7.76 -8.38 -2.66
CA VAL A 162 -6.93 -9.07 -3.65
C VAL A 162 -7.32 -10.54 -3.71
N PHE A 163 -7.54 -11.04 -4.92
CA PHE A 163 -7.82 -12.44 -5.21
C PHE A 163 -6.74 -13.02 -6.12
N VAL A 164 -6.42 -14.28 -5.91
CA VAL A 164 -5.56 -15.06 -6.78
C VAL A 164 -6.37 -16.24 -7.31
N ASP A 165 -6.48 -16.34 -8.64
CA ASP A 165 -7.11 -17.45 -9.35
C ASP A 165 -6.01 -18.31 -9.98
N ASN A 166 -5.78 -19.47 -9.35
CA ASN A 166 -4.77 -20.44 -9.74
C ASN A 166 -5.41 -21.51 -10.64
N ALA A 167 -5.34 -21.34 -11.96
CA ALA A 167 -5.80 -22.38 -12.88
C ALA A 167 -4.81 -23.55 -13.00
N ALA A 168 -3.64 -23.48 -12.36
CA ALA A 168 -2.63 -24.52 -12.46
C ALA A 168 -3.04 -25.82 -11.77
N GLY A 169 -2.43 -26.92 -12.19
CA GLY A 169 -2.62 -28.26 -11.62
C GLY A 169 -1.87 -28.53 -10.31
N PHE A 170 -1.26 -27.52 -9.71
CA PHE A 170 -0.45 -27.58 -8.50
C PHE A 170 -0.64 -26.33 -7.64
N THR A 171 -0.27 -26.44 -6.36
CA THR A 171 -0.36 -25.37 -5.37
C THR A 171 0.70 -24.31 -5.63
N LEU A 172 0.31 -23.05 -5.55
CA LEU A 172 1.20 -21.88 -5.61
C LEU A 172 1.39 -21.33 -4.21
N THR A 173 2.54 -20.72 -3.95
CA THR A 173 2.81 -20.03 -2.69
C THR A 173 3.05 -18.55 -2.97
N ILE A 174 2.18 -17.70 -2.44
CA ILE A 174 2.42 -16.26 -2.36
C ILE A 174 3.38 -16.03 -1.19
N GLN A 175 4.52 -15.40 -1.45
CA GLN A 175 5.51 -15.10 -0.43
C GLN A 175 5.02 -13.98 0.50
N SER A 176 5.47 -14.05 1.76
CA SER A 176 5.38 -12.93 2.68
C SER A 176 6.09 -11.71 2.10
N GLY A 177 5.62 -10.52 2.50
CA GLY A 177 6.14 -9.26 1.97
C GLY A 177 5.55 -8.84 0.62
N SER A 178 4.58 -9.58 0.07
CA SER A 178 3.85 -9.15 -1.13
C SER A 178 2.99 -7.92 -0.82
N ASP A 179 3.00 -6.92 -1.70
CA ASP A 179 2.41 -5.60 -1.45
C ASP A 179 0.95 -5.49 -1.90
N PHE A 180 0.16 -4.72 -1.14
CA PHE A 180 -1.16 -4.22 -1.53
C PHE A 180 -1.31 -2.77 -1.05
N SER A 181 -1.73 -1.88 -1.94
CA SER A 181 -1.89 -0.47 -1.62
C SER A 181 -3.06 0.16 -2.38
N ALA A 182 -3.59 1.24 -1.81
CA ALA A 182 -4.55 2.11 -2.48
C ALA A 182 -4.39 3.56 -2.08
N ILE A 183 -4.81 4.47 -2.96
CA ILE A 183 -4.82 5.92 -2.73
C ILE A 183 -6.11 6.50 -3.32
N LEU A 184 -6.85 7.29 -2.53
CA LEU A 184 -7.96 8.10 -3.02
C LEU A 184 -7.41 9.25 -3.86
N LEU A 185 -7.82 9.30 -5.13
CA LEU A 185 -7.42 10.33 -6.08
C LEU A 185 -8.34 11.55 -6.04
N GLY A 186 -9.64 11.32 -5.83
CA GLY A 186 -10.67 12.35 -5.85
C GLY A 186 -12.07 11.78 -5.98
N VAL A 187 -13.08 12.65 -5.89
CA VAL A 187 -14.51 12.31 -5.91
C VAL A 187 -15.19 12.76 -7.20
#